data_AF-A0A962VV49-F1
#
_entry.id   AF-A0A962VV49-F1
#
_cell.length_a   1.000
_cell.length_b   1.000
_cell.length_c   1.000
_cell.angle_alpha   90.00
_cell.angle_beta   90.00
_cell.angle_gamma   90.00
#
_symmetry.space_group_name_H-M   'P 1'
#
loop_
_entity.id
_entity.type
_entity.pdbx_description
1 polymer ?
#
loop_
_entity_poly.entity_id
_entity_poly.type
_entity_poly.pdbx_seq_one_letter_code
_entity_poly.pdbx_strand_id
1 'polypeptide(L)'
;PETRAFNIQPGLTTADYPLSRLRPLFTDQRPDLRRLAVAIAREELRAWNEPTLLYRLADSEHREPRAFAIEQLLHLGESSMEPALPVEWLLPERVFQLAESRHKITRETALTLIRRHQEQLGDPARLAWLMESPHREVGLFTVRLLWERQRRKFVPTTKAAEPQPGAPVEELRRFLRKTLFGLPPGRMERRELDTNQAAPERPWPASVGKRRLIEAIKTLALSDAGFAELVTPVLAEFRHSKAKNEWQHCVAALVQIRRVHPAIRVDLPVGQMNVRARTA
;
A
#
# COMPACT_ATOMS: atom_id res chain seq x y z
N PRO A 1 -21.34 35.52 -15.62
CA PRO A 1 -22.36 36.60 -15.51
C PRO A 1 -21.74 38.01 -15.53
N GLU A 2 -20.65 38.23 -14.78
CA GLU A 2 -19.96 39.53 -14.70
C GLU A 2 -19.16 39.87 -15.98
N THR A 3 -18.56 38.89 -16.65
CA THR A 3 -17.76 39.06 -17.87
C THR A 3 -18.51 39.68 -19.05
N ARG A 4 -19.81 39.38 -19.20
CA ARG A 4 -20.67 39.99 -20.23
C ARG A 4 -21.05 41.44 -19.92
N ALA A 5 -21.08 41.84 -18.65
CA ALA A 5 -21.43 43.19 -18.24
C ALA A 5 -20.29 44.20 -18.48
N PHE A 6 -19.04 43.73 -18.53
CA PHE A 6 -17.84 44.57 -18.69
C PHE A 6 -17.18 44.48 -20.06
N ASN A 7 -17.80 43.85 -21.08
CA ASN A 7 -17.19 43.62 -22.40
C ASN A 7 -15.78 42.99 -22.33
N ILE A 8 -15.52 42.20 -21.28
CA ILE A 8 -14.26 41.48 -21.13
C ILE A 8 -14.35 40.29 -22.08
N GLN A 9 -13.72 40.42 -23.25
CA GLN A 9 -13.44 39.28 -24.13
C GLN A 9 -12.68 38.24 -23.28
N PRO A 10 -13.14 36.99 -23.17
CA PRO A 10 -12.32 35.94 -22.57
C PRO A 10 -11.08 35.76 -23.46
N GLY A 11 -10.00 36.46 -23.10
CA GLY A 11 -8.83 36.64 -23.94
C GLY A 11 -7.84 35.48 -23.89
N LEU A 12 -8.11 34.46 -23.08
CA LEU A 12 -7.24 33.31 -22.90
C LEU A 12 -8.03 32.04 -23.17
N THR A 13 -7.40 31.14 -23.92
CA THR A 13 -7.90 29.82 -24.32
C THR A 13 -7.06 28.73 -23.64
N THR A 14 -7.49 27.48 -23.73
CA THR A 14 -6.69 26.32 -23.29
C THR A 14 -5.26 26.32 -23.86
N ALA A 15 -5.06 26.84 -25.08
CA ALA A 15 -3.73 26.93 -25.70
C ALA A 15 -2.78 27.89 -24.96
N ASP A 16 -3.30 28.84 -24.17
CA ASP A 16 -2.52 29.79 -23.39
C ASP A 16 -2.00 29.22 -22.07
N TYR A 17 -2.50 28.05 -21.68
CA TYR A 17 -2.15 27.32 -20.47
C TYR A 17 -1.47 25.96 -20.76
N PRO A 18 -0.39 25.91 -21.57
CA PRO A 18 0.29 24.66 -21.82
C PRO A 18 0.95 24.16 -20.54
N LEU A 19 0.94 22.84 -20.33
CA LEU A 19 1.54 22.23 -19.14
C LEU A 19 3.02 22.60 -18.97
N SER A 20 3.77 22.78 -20.05
CA SER A 20 5.18 23.21 -20.00
C SER A 20 5.37 24.55 -19.26
N ARG A 21 4.41 25.48 -19.40
CA ARG A 21 4.42 26.78 -18.72
C ARG A 21 4.03 26.68 -17.25
N LEU A 22 3.09 25.79 -16.91
CA LEU A 22 2.61 25.65 -15.53
C LEU A 22 3.45 24.70 -14.67
N ARG A 23 4.20 23.77 -15.28
CA ARG A 23 5.04 22.79 -14.55
C ARG A 23 5.91 23.43 -13.44
N PRO A 24 6.63 24.55 -13.68
CA PRO A 24 7.44 25.19 -12.64
C PRO A 24 6.61 25.78 -11.50
N LEU A 25 5.37 26.19 -11.77
CA LEU A 25 4.52 26.87 -10.80
C LEU A 25 4.04 25.93 -9.68
N PHE A 26 3.91 24.62 -9.95
CA PHE A 26 3.55 23.64 -8.91
C PHE A 26 4.61 23.50 -7.81
N THR A 27 5.86 23.84 -8.11
CA THR A 27 7.01 23.78 -7.18
C THR A 27 7.56 25.16 -6.83
N ASP A 28 6.86 26.24 -7.20
CA ASP A 28 7.29 27.60 -6.84
C ASP A 28 7.24 27.76 -5.31
N GLN A 29 8.19 28.51 -4.77
CA GLN A 29 8.28 28.79 -3.33
C GLN A 29 7.04 29.52 -2.82
N ARG A 30 6.43 30.37 -3.65
CA ARG A 30 5.25 31.17 -3.30
C ARG A 30 3.97 30.30 -3.33
N PRO A 31 3.22 30.22 -2.22
CA PRO A 31 1.99 29.43 -2.17
C PRO A 31 0.92 29.92 -3.15
N ASP A 32 0.82 31.22 -3.40
CA ASP A 32 -0.20 31.78 -4.29
C ASP A 32 0.00 31.35 -5.74
N LEU A 33 1.25 31.20 -6.19
CA LEU A 33 1.52 30.67 -7.52
C LEU A 33 1.21 29.18 -7.63
N ARG A 34 1.48 28.40 -6.57
CA ARG A 34 1.05 27.00 -6.53
C ARG A 34 -0.47 26.87 -6.55
N ARG A 35 -1.19 27.74 -5.84
CA ARG A 35 -2.67 27.79 -5.85
C ARG A 35 -3.20 28.17 -7.22
N LEU A 36 -2.58 29.16 -7.88
CA LEU A 36 -2.92 29.53 -9.25
C LEU A 36 -2.70 28.35 -10.20
N ALA A 37 -1.56 27.66 -10.11
CA ALA A 37 -1.28 26.47 -10.91
C ALA A 37 -2.33 25.37 -10.69
N VAL A 38 -2.71 25.12 -9.43
CA VAL A 38 -3.79 24.18 -9.09
C VAL A 38 -5.14 24.61 -9.64
N ALA A 39 -5.48 25.90 -9.57
CA ALA A 39 -6.73 26.42 -10.10
C ALA A 39 -6.83 26.19 -11.61
N ILE A 40 -5.76 26.49 -12.35
CA ILE A 40 -5.71 26.23 -13.79
C ILE A 40 -5.71 24.72 -14.07
N ALA A 41 -5.00 23.92 -13.27
CA ALA A 41 -4.97 22.47 -13.43
C ALA A 41 -6.33 21.80 -13.26
N ARG A 42 -7.23 22.34 -12.43
CA ARG A 42 -8.60 21.80 -12.30
C ARG A 42 -9.38 21.85 -13.61
N GLU A 43 -9.15 22.87 -14.43
CA GLU A 43 -9.81 23.03 -15.72
C GLU A 43 -9.05 22.29 -16.84
N GLU A 44 -7.71 22.33 -16.81
CA GLU A 44 -6.88 21.95 -17.96
C GLU A 44 -6.29 20.53 -17.88
N LEU A 45 -6.39 19.85 -16.73
CA LEU A 45 -5.79 18.54 -16.50
C LEU A 45 -6.13 17.52 -17.60
N ARG A 46 -7.40 17.46 -18.01
CA ARG A 46 -7.86 16.53 -19.05
C ARG A 46 -7.28 16.88 -20.42
N ALA A 47 -7.19 18.17 -20.75
CA ALA A 47 -6.64 18.64 -22.02
C ALA A 47 -5.15 18.33 -22.14
N TRP A 48 -4.40 18.39 -21.04
CA TRP A 48 -2.98 18.02 -21.03
C TRP A 48 -2.75 16.53 -21.25
N ASN A 49 -3.72 15.67 -20.88
CA ASN A 49 -3.66 14.21 -21.03
C ASN A 49 -2.34 13.58 -20.53
N GLU A 50 -1.93 13.98 -19.32
CA GLU A 50 -0.64 13.61 -18.72
C GLU A 50 -0.85 12.96 -17.34
N PRO A 51 -1.28 11.68 -17.28
CA PRO A 51 -1.67 11.01 -16.03
C PRO A 51 -0.54 10.99 -14.99
N THR A 52 0.70 10.85 -15.46
CA THR A 52 1.90 10.82 -14.61
C THR A 52 2.09 12.10 -13.77
N LEU A 53 1.51 13.22 -14.20
CA LEU A 53 1.51 14.47 -13.46
C LEU A 53 0.84 14.31 -12.09
N LEU A 54 -0.33 13.67 -12.02
CA LEU A 54 -1.06 13.50 -10.76
C LEU A 54 -0.23 12.74 -9.72
N TYR A 55 0.41 11.65 -10.12
CA TYR A 55 1.26 10.87 -9.21
C TYR A 55 2.45 11.69 -8.70
N ARG A 56 3.09 12.49 -9.57
CA ARG A 56 4.17 13.39 -9.17
C ARG A 56 3.70 14.46 -8.19
N LEU A 57 2.57 15.10 -8.48
CA LEU A 57 2.01 16.14 -7.63
C LEU A 57 1.54 15.57 -6.29
N ALA A 58 1.00 14.35 -6.25
CA ALA A 58 0.58 13.67 -5.03
C ALA A 58 1.75 13.37 -4.07
N ASP A 59 2.99 13.31 -4.56
CA ASP A 59 4.20 13.18 -3.75
C ASP A 59 4.97 14.50 -3.55
N SER A 60 4.39 15.64 -3.96
CA SER A 60 5.00 16.96 -3.81
C SER A 60 5.24 17.32 -2.34
N GLU A 61 6.35 18.02 -2.08
CA GLU A 61 6.65 18.58 -0.75
C GLU A 61 5.61 19.63 -0.34
N HIS A 62 5.01 20.31 -1.32
CA HIS A 62 4.04 21.36 -1.10
C HIS A 62 2.63 20.79 -0.90
N ARG A 63 1.83 21.46 -0.08
CA ARG A 63 0.49 20.97 0.29
C ARG A 63 -0.50 21.15 -0.86
N GLU A 64 -0.45 22.29 -1.54
CA GLU A 64 -1.44 22.68 -2.55
C GLU A 64 -1.49 21.72 -3.75
N PRO A 65 -0.37 21.46 -4.47
CA PRO A 65 -0.36 20.49 -5.58
C PRO A 65 -0.71 19.07 -5.12
N ARG A 66 -0.26 18.66 -3.93
CA ARG A 66 -0.51 17.33 -3.40
C ARG A 66 -1.97 17.10 -3.03
N ALA A 67 -2.62 18.06 -2.38
CA ALA A 67 -4.02 17.94 -2.03
C ALA A 67 -4.89 17.86 -3.29
N PHE A 68 -4.61 18.72 -4.28
CA PHE A 68 -5.24 18.65 -5.60
C PHE A 68 -5.06 17.28 -6.24
N ALA A 69 -3.83 16.78 -6.32
CA ALA A 69 -3.58 15.52 -6.99
C ALA A 69 -4.19 14.31 -6.28
N ILE A 70 -4.17 14.28 -4.95
CA ILE A 70 -4.86 13.25 -4.15
C ILE A 70 -6.35 13.26 -4.43
N GLU A 71 -6.97 14.44 -4.44
CA GLU A 71 -8.37 14.60 -4.77
C GLU A 71 -8.66 14.03 -6.18
N GLN A 72 -7.90 14.44 -7.20
CA GLN A 72 -8.11 13.96 -8.56
C GLN A 72 -7.89 12.44 -8.70
N LEU A 73 -6.86 11.89 -8.06
CA LEU A 73 -6.59 10.45 -8.07
C LEU A 73 -7.74 9.64 -7.47
N LEU A 74 -8.35 10.12 -6.38
CA LEU A 74 -9.49 9.44 -5.75
C LEU A 74 -10.73 9.42 -6.64
N HIS A 75 -10.89 10.39 -7.54
CA HIS A 75 -12.01 10.47 -8.48
C HIS A 75 -11.75 9.74 -9.83
N LEU A 76 -10.64 9.01 -9.97
CA LEU A 76 -10.37 8.25 -11.20
C LEU A 76 -11.48 7.22 -11.47
N GLY A 77 -12.08 7.29 -12.67
CA GLY A 77 -13.18 6.40 -13.06
C GLY A 77 -14.53 6.73 -12.40
N GLU A 78 -14.62 7.79 -11.57
CA GLU A 78 -15.89 8.25 -11.03
C GLU A 78 -16.64 9.10 -12.08
N SER A 79 -17.87 8.71 -12.42
CA SER A 79 -18.69 9.43 -13.42
C SER A 79 -19.51 10.59 -12.83
N SER A 80 -19.47 10.79 -11.51
CA SER A 80 -20.24 11.84 -10.82
C SER A 80 -19.64 13.23 -10.96
N MET A 81 -18.39 13.34 -11.44
CA MET A 81 -17.68 14.60 -11.65
C MET A 81 -17.55 14.86 -13.15
N GLU A 82 -17.85 16.09 -13.58
CA GLU A 82 -17.61 16.53 -14.96
C GLU A 82 -16.46 17.56 -15.01
N PRO A 83 -15.45 17.37 -15.88
CA PRO A 83 -15.24 16.21 -16.75
C PRO A 83 -14.71 14.98 -15.98
N ALA A 84 -15.30 13.80 -16.21
CA ALA A 84 -14.85 12.57 -15.57
C ALA A 84 -13.42 12.21 -15.99
N LEU A 85 -12.60 11.81 -15.01
CA LEU A 85 -11.24 11.34 -15.28
C LEU A 85 -11.24 9.88 -15.72
N PRO A 86 -10.52 9.51 -16.81
CA PRO A 86 -10.51 8.15 -17.32
C PRO A 86 -9.93 7.14 -16.31
N VAL A 87 -10.54 5.96 -16.20
CA VAL A 87 -9.98 4.88 -15.36
C VAL A 87 -8.62 4.38 -15.87
N GLU A 88 -8.35 4.53 -17.17
CA GLU A 88 -7.07 4.20 -17.81
C GLU A 88 -5.88 4.99 -17.23
N TRP A 89 -6.15 6.11 -16.55
CA TRP A 89 -5.14 6.89 -15.85
C TRP A 89 -4.69 6.26 -14.53
N LEU A 90 -5.31 5.14 -14.13
CA LEU A 90 -4.89 4.33 -13.01
C LEU A 90 -3.65 3.51 -13.40
N LEU A 91 -2.47 4.03 -13.05
CA LEU A 91 -1.17 3.44 -13.39
C LEU A 91 -0.68 2.56 -12.24
N PRO A 92 -0.67 1.22 -12.38
CA PRO A 92 -0.39 0.34 -11.26
C PRO A 92 0.95 0.63 -10.60
N GLU A 93 2.02 0.77 -11.38
CA GLU A 93 3.38 1.03 -10.89
C GLU A 93 3.43 2.29 -10.02
N ARG A 94 2.72 3.33 -10.45
CA ARG A 94 2.70 4.62 -9.74
C ARG A 94 1.86 4.55 -8.47
N VAL A 95 0.74 3.83 -8.46
CA VAL A 95 -0.04 3.62 -7.23
C VAL A 95 0.79 2.89 -6.18
N PHE A 96 1.49 1.81 -6.55
CA PHE A 96 2.35 1.08 -5.62
C PHE A 96 3.54 1.92 -5.12
N GLN A 97 4.07 2.82 -5.95
CA GLN A 97 5.09 3.78 -5.54
C GLN A 97 4.56 4.77 -4.49
N LEU A 98 3.35 5.33 -4.68
CA LEU A 98 2.73 6.25 -3.73
C LEU A 98 2.46 5.60 -2.36
N ALA A 99 2.26 4.28 -2.31
CA ALA A 99 2.11 3.55 -1.05
C ALA A 99 3.37 3.58 -0.17
N GLU A 100 4.52 3.98 -0.72
CA GLU A 100 5.77 4.19 0.00
C GLU A 100 6.21 5.65 0.08
N SER A 101 5.31 6.58 -0.26
CA SER A 101 5.55 8.00 -0.08
C SER A 101 5.91 8.32 1.36
N ARG A 102 6.81 9.29 1.58
CA ARG A 102 7.08 9.85 2.91
C ARG A 102 5.84 10.50 3.53
N HIS A 103 4.87 10.92 2.72
CA HIS A 103 3.66 11.59 3.15
C HIS A 103 2.55 10.58 3.47
N LYS A 104 2.12 10.55 4.74
CA LYS A 104 1.10 9.61 5.22
C LYS A 104 -0.19 9.66 4.40
N ILE A 105 -0.70 10.87 4.11
CA ILE A 105 -1.94 11.04 3.33
C ILE A 105 -1.83 10.48 1.92
N THR A 106 -0.65 10.59 1.30
CA THR A 106 -0.36 10.02 -0.03
C THR A 106 -0.36 8.49 0.03
N ARG A 107 0.22 7.90 1.08
CA ARG A 107 0.14 6.45 1.31
C ARG A 107 -1.31 6.00 1.48
N GLU A 108 -2.08 6.66 2.35
CA GLU A 108 -3.50 6.33 2.59
C GLU A 108 -4.34 6.43 1.30
N THR A 109 -4.04 7.41 0.45
CA THR A 109 -4.64 7.56 -0.88
C THR A 109 -4.31 6.34 -1.75
N ALA A 110 -3.04 5.95 -1.83
CA ALA A 110 -2.63 4.78 -2.60
C ALA A 110 -3.29 3.48 -2.11
N LEU A 111 -3.35 3.26 -0.80
CA LEU A 111 -4.03 2.10 -0.21
C LEU A 111 -5.55 2.13 -0.51
N THR A 112 -6.15 3.31 -0.56
CA THR A 112 -7.56 3.47 -0.95
C THR A 112 -7.76 3.08 -2.42
N LEU A 113 -6.89 3.54 -3.33
CA LEU A 113 -6.93 3.16 -4.74
C LEU A 113 -6.75 1.64 -4.93
N ILE A 114 -5.76 1.05 -4.25
CA ILE A 114 -5.53 -0.40 -4.27
C ILE A 114 -6.78 -1.16 -3.81
N ARG A 115 -7.45 -0.68 -2.75
CA ARG A 115 -8.69 -1.30 -2.24
C ARG A 115 -9.85 -1.18 -3.22
N ARG A 116 -10.02 -0.03 -3.87
CA ARG A 116 -11.13 0.22 -4.81
C ARG A 116 -10.94 -0.55 -6.13
N HIS A 117 -9.71 -0.60 -6.63
CA HIS A 117 -9.38 -1.11 -7.96
C HIS A 117 -8.58 -2.42 -7.91
N GLN A 118 -8.94 -3.32 -6.99
CA GLN A 118 -8.19 -4.57 -6.75
C GLN A 118 -8.05 -5.46 -7.98
N GLU A 119 -9.04 -5.47 -8.87
CA GLU A 119 -9.01 -6.30 -10.07
C GLU A 119 -8.00 -5.77 -11.11
N GLN A 120 -7.86 -4.45 -11.19
CA GLN A 120 -6.96 -3.76 -12.12
C GLN A 120 -5.52 -3.68 -11.57
N LEU A 121 -5.37 -3.61 -10.25
CA LEU A 121 -4.09 -3.40 -9.56
C LEU A 121 -3.51 -4.67 -8.91
N GLY A 122 -4.30 -5.74 -8.79
CA GLY A 122 -4.10 -6.86 -7.87
C GLY A 122 -3.03 -7.89 -8.24
N ASP A 123 -1.86 -7.44 -8.71
CA ASP A 123 -0.69 -8.27 -8.92
C ASP A 123 -0.16 -8.82 -7.56
N PRO A 124 -0.23 -10.14 -7.33
CA PRO A 124 0.26 -10.75 -6.08
C PRO A 124 1.73 -10.47 -5.79
N ALA A 125 2.56 -10.28 -6.83
CA ALA A 125 3.97 -9.95 -6.64
C ALA A 125 4.14 -8.56 -6.01
N ARG A 126 3.33 -7.58 -6.44
CA ARG A 126 3.37 -6.20 -5.92
C ARG A 126 2.80 -6.07 -4.52
N LEU A 127 1.78 -6.85 -4.20
CA LEU A 127 1.27 -6.95 -2.83
C LEU A 127 2.35 -7.52 -1.90
N ALA A 128 3.21 -8.44 -2.38
CA ALA A 128 4.32 -8.93 -1.57
C ALA A 128 5.26 -7.81 -1.14
N TRP A 129 5.50 -6.85 -2.04
CA TRP A 129 6.35 -5.69 -1.76
C TRP A 129 5.78 -4.80 -0.67
N LEU A 130 4.46 -4.54 -0.69
CA LEU A 130 3.81 -3.69 0.32
C LEU A 130 3.81 -4.31 1.71
N MET A 131 3.77 -5.65 1.83
CA MET A 131 3.89 -6.33 3.13
C MET A 131 5.23 -6.05 3.82
N GLU A 132 6.28 -5.80 3.04
CA GLU A 132 7.61 -5.48 3.56
C GLU A 132 7.89 -3.98 3.68
N SER A 133 6.85 -3.15 3.49
CA SER A 133 6.96 -1.68 3.51
C SER A 133 7.60 -1.18 4.81
N PRO A 134 8.40 -0.09 4.75
CA PRO A 134 8.87 0.61 5.94
C PRO A 134 7.72 1.23 6.76
N HIS A 135 6.50 1.27 6.23
CA HIS A 135 5.35 1.84 6.91
C HIS A 135 4.47 0.70 7.45
N ARG A 136 4.36 0.60 8.78
CA ARG A 136 3.65 -0.52 9.45
C ARG A 136 2.19 -0.59 8.99
N GLU A 137 1.55 0.56 8.79
CA GLU A 137 0.19 0.68 8.30
C GLU A 137 0.00 0.09 6.89
N VAL A 138 1.00 0.21 6.02
CA VAL A 138 0.98 -0.35 4.66
C VAL A 138 1.07 -1.88 4.71
N GLY A 139 1.99 -2.40 5.52
CA GLY A 139 2.11 -3.85 5.73
C GLY A 139 0.84 -4.46 6.33
N LEU A 140 0.29 -3.83 7.38
CA LEU A 140 -0.97 -4.27 8.01
C LEU A 140 -2.16 -4.21 7.04
N PHE A 141 -2.28 -3.12 6.29
CA PHE A 141 -3.31 -3.00 5.25
C PHE A 141 -3.21 -4.14 4.24
N THR A 142 -2.00 -4.45 3.79
CA THR A 142 -1.78 -5.46 2.75
C THR A 142 -2.13 -6.86 3.24
N VAL A 143 -1.72 -7.21 4.45
CA VAL A 143 -2.08 -8.49 5.08
C VAL A 143 -3.61 -8.58 5.25
N ARG A 144 -4.26 -7.50 5.68
CA ARG A 144 -5.72 -7.43 5.79
C ARG A 144 -6.42 -7.59 4.44
N LEU A 145 -5.93 -6.90 3.41
CA LEU A 145 -6.48 -6.96 2.06
C LEU A 145 -6.44 -8.40 1.51
N LEU A 146 -5.29 -9.09 1.67
CA LEU A 146 -5.14 -10.47 1.25
C LEU A 146 -6.07 -11.41 2.04
N TRP A 147 -6.18 -11.21 3.36
CA TRP A 147 -7.09 -11.99 4.19
C TRP A 147 -8.56 -11.79 3.81
N GLU A 148 -9.00 -10.53 3.61
CA GLU A 148 -10.34 -10.19 3.16
C GLU A 148 -10.66 -10.83 1.79
N ARG A 149 -9.70 -10.80 0.86
CA ARG A 149 -9.83 -11.44 -0.45
C ARG A 149 -10.02 -12.96 -0.32
N GLN A 150 -9.24 -13.62 0.53
CA GLN A 150 -9.39 -15.06 0.74
C GLN A 150 -10.71 -15.40 1.46
N ARG A 151 -11.13 -14.61 2.45
CA ARG A 151 -12.42 -14.78 3.13
C ARG A 151 -13.58 -14.68 2.15
N ARG A 152 -13.57 -13.73 1.22
CA ARG A 152 -14.61 -13.59 0.19
C ARG A 152 -14.71 -14.82 -0.72
N LYS A 153 -13.57 -15.42 -1.10
CA LYS A 153 -13.56 -16.69 -1.85
C LYS A 153 -14.13 -17.87 -1.05
N PHE A 154 -14.15 -17.76 0.28
CA PHE A 154 -14.63 -18.80 1.19
C PHE A 154 -16.09 -18.64 1.62
N VAL A 155 -16.72 -17.47 1.41
CA VAL A 155 -18.16 -17.32 1.65
C VAL A 155 -18.88 -18.11 0.55
N PRO A 156 -19.60 -19.19 0.87
CA PRO A 156 -20.27 -19.99 -0.14
C PRO A 156 -21.35 -19.13 -0.81
N THR A 157 -21.10 -18.68 -2.04
CA THR A 157 -22.15 -18.14 -2.88
C THR A 157 -23.09 -19.29 -3.19
N THR A 158 -24.32 -19.18 -2.70
CA THR A 158 -25.38 -20.18 -2.91
C THR A 158 -25.45 -20.64 -4.36
N LYS A 159 -25.29 -21.97 -4.53
CA LYS A 159 -25.45 -22.77 -5.75
C LYS A 159 -24.56 -22.40 -6.95
N ALA A 160 -23.29 -22.82 -6.93
CA ALA A 160 -22.63 -23.48 -8.06
C ALA A 160 -21.21 -23.94 -7.68
N ALA A 161 -20.92 -25.22 -8.01
CA ALA A 161 -19.66 -25.95 -7.86
C ALA A 161 -19.16 -26.17 -6.42
N GLU A 162 -18.77 -27.41 -6.11
CA GLU A 162 -18.14 -27.78 -4.84
C GLU A 162 -16.95 -26.85 -4.56
N PRO A 163 -16.98 -26.05 -3.48
CA PRO A 163 -15.84 -25.24 -3.10
C PRO A 163 -14.70 -26.20 -2.73
N GLN A 164 -13.58 -26.19 -3.48
CA GLN A 164 -12.38 -26.91 -3.05
C GLN A 164 -11.97 -26.39 -1.66
N PRO A 165 -12.11 -27.19 -0.60
CA PRO A 165 -11.81 -26.72 0.74
C PRO A 165 -10.30 -26.56 0.88
N GLY A 166 -9.82 -25.32 1.05
CA GLY A 166 -8.47 -25.04 1.54
C GLY A 166 -7.45 -24.47 0.53
N ALA A 167 -7.64 -24.59 -0.79
CA ALA A 167 -6.66 -24.10 -1.77
C ALA A 167 -6.33 -22.59 -1.64
N PRO A 168 -7.30 -21.68 -1.42
CA PRO A 168 -7.02 -20.24 -1.28
C PRO A 168 -6.37 -19.86 0.07
N VAL A 169 -6.68 -20.60 1.14
CA VAL A 169 -6.05 -20.44 2.46
C VAL A 169 -4.59 -20.91 2.41
N GLU A 170 -4.34 -22.02 1.71
CA GLU A 170 -2.98 -22.51 1.47
C GLU A 170 -2.18 -21.58 0.57
N GLU A 171 -2.80 -20.86 -0.36
CA GLU A 171 -2.13 -19.82 -1.16
C GLU A 171 -1.64 -18.67 -0.28
N LEU A 172 -2.49 -18.14 0.60
CA LEU A 172 -2.08 -17.10 1.56
C LEU A 172 -1.03 -17.61 2.53
N ARG A 173 -1.18 -18.85 3.03
CA ARG A 173 -0.18 -19.50 3.90
C ARG A 173 1.17 -19.63 3.19
N ARG A 174 1.18 -20.14 1.95
CA ARG A 174 2.37 -20.29 1.11
C ARG A 174 3.00 -18.94 0.79
N PHE A 175 2.18 -17.93 0.54
CA PHE A 175 2.63 -16.57 0.28
C PHE A 175 3.30 -15.94 1.51
N LEU A 176 2.64 -15.98 2.68
CA LEU A 176 3.22 -15.52 3.95
C LEU A 176 4.50 -16.30 4.27
N ARG A 177 4.52 -17.62 4.01
CA ARG A 177 5.73 -18.43 4.15
C ARG A 177 6.84 -17.95 3.21
N LYS A 178 6.53 -17.72 1.93
CA LYS A 178 7.51 -17.20 0.96
C LYS A 178 8.05 -15.83 1.37
N THR A 179 7.22 -14.93 1.90
CA THR A 179 7.68 -13.60 2.31
C THR A 179 8.47 -13.63 3.63
N LEU A 180 8.06 -14.42 4.61
CA LEU A 180 8.75 -14.53 5.90
C LEU A 180 10.05 -15.35 5.81
N PHE A 181 10.05 -16.43 5.05
CA PHE A 181 11.15 -17.41 4.98
C PHE A 181 11.98 -17.35 3.69
N GLY A 182 11.51 -16.68 2.64
CA GLY A 182 12.25 -16.50 1.39
C GLY A 182 13.30 -15.38 1.45
N LEU A 183 14.21 -15.41 0.49
CA LEU A 183 14.99 -14.25 0.08
C LEU A 183 14.08 -13.35 -0.75
N PRO A 184 13.99 -12.04 -0.47
CA PRO A 184 13.14 -11.16 -1.25
C PRO A 184 13.62 -11.15 -2.71
N PRO A 185 12.72 -11.19 -3.72
CA PRO A 185 13.12 -10.80 -5.07
C PRO A 185 13.73 -9.39 -4.95
N GLY A 186 14.91 -9.20 -5.53
CA GLY A 186 15.73 -8.01 -5.28
C GLY A 186 14.89 -6.73 -5.40
N ARG A 187 14.89 -5.90 -4.35
CA ARG A 187 14.21 -4.59 -4.29
C ARG A 187 14.70 -3.57 -5.34
N MET A 188 15.46 -3.99 -6.35
CA MET A 188 16.18 -3.16 -7.32
C MET A 188 15.37 -2.81 -8.56
N GLU A 189 14.31 -3.55 -8.89
CA GLU A 189 13.38 -3.18 -9.98
C GLU A 189 12.64 -1.85 -9.71
N ARG A 190 12.77 -1.30 -8.48
CA ARG A 190 12.31 0.04 -8.07
C ARG A 190 13.02 1.19 -8.79
N ARG A 191 14.12 0.96 -9.52
CA ARG A 191 15.06 2.04 -9.89
C ARG A 191 14.91 2.64 -11.29
N GLU A 192 14.15 2.03 -12.19
CA GLU A 192 14.10 2.49 -13.59
C GLU A 192 12.99 3.51 -13.90
N LEU A 193 12.21 3.96 -12.91
CA LEU A 193 11.07 4.85 -13.15
C LEU A 193 11.31 6.27 -12.60
N ASP A 194 11.94 7.09 -13.45
CA ASP A 194 12.16 8.55 -13.41
C ASP A 194 13.09 9.13 -12.33
N THR A 195 14.17 9.75 -12.80
CA THR A 195 15.16 10.56 -12.05
C THR A 195 14.59 11.82 -11.37
N ASN A 196 13.31 12.15 -11.59
CA ASN A 196 12.66 13.40 -11.14
C ASN A 196 11.65 13.22 -9.98
N GLN A 197 11.64 12.07 -9.31
CA GLN A 197 10.83 11.86 -8.10
C GLN A 197 11.72 11.70 -6.88
N ALA A 198 11.24 12.17 -5.72
CA ALA A 198 11.96 12.03 -4.46
C ALA A 198 12.25 10.54 -4.24
N ALA A 199 13.54 10.19 -4.13
CA ALA A 199 13.93 8.81 -3.92
C ALA A 199 13.22 8.29 -2.65
N PRO A 200 12.52 7.15 -2.70
CA PRO A 200 11.89 6.60 -1.51
C PRO A 200 12.94 6.38 -0.41
N GLU A 201 12.52 6.48 0.85
CA GLU A 201 13.41 6.30 2.00
C GLU A 201 14.27 5.04 1.84
N ARG A 202 15.56 5.16 2.18
CA ARG A 202 16.57 4.11 2.01
C ARG A 202 16.02 2.76 2.52
N PRO A 203 16.07 1.68 1.71
CA PRO A 203 15.47 0.41 2.10
C PRO A 203 16.12 -0.11 3.38
N TRP A 204 15.28 -0.52 4.33
CA TRP A 204 15.71 -1.09 5.60
C TRP A 204 16.42 -2.44 5.40
N PRO A 205 17.27 -2.86 6.36
CA PRO A 205 17.75 -4.24 6.41
C PRO A 205 16.58 -5.23 6.42
N ALA A 206 16.73 -6.36 5.72
CA ALA A 206 15.66 -7.37 5.58
C ALA A 206 15.09 -7.86 6.94
N SER A 207 15.94 -7.96 7.96
CA SER A 207 15.55 -8.34 9.33
C SER A 207 14.56 -7.35 9.97
N VAL A 208 14.63 -6.06 9.63
CA VAL A 208 13.69 -5.04 10.11
C VAL A 208 12.33 -5.18 9.42
N GLY A 209 12.34 -5.46 8.11
CA GLY A 209 11.12 -5.72 7.33
C GLY A 209 10.36 -6.93 7.85
N LYS A 210 11.06 -8.06 8.04
CA LYS A 210 10.48 -9.30 8.58
C LYS A 210 9.86 -9.12 9.96
N ARG A 211 10.56 -8.41 10.86
CA ARG A 211 10.00 -8.08 12.19
C ARG A 211 8.70 -7.28 12.10
N ARG A 212 8.65 -6.26 11.24
CA ARG A 212 7.44 -5.43 11.06
C ARG A 212 6.29 -6.23 10.48
N LEU A 213 6.57 -7.14 9.55
CA LEU A 213 5.57 -8.06 9.00
C LEU A 213 5.01 -8.99 10.08
N ILE A 214 5.87 -9.58 10.94
CA ILE A 214 5.43 -10.38 12.09
C ILE A 214 4.50 -9.56 13.01
N GLU A 215 4.85 -8.31 13.28
CA GLU A 215 4.01 -7.41 14.09
C GLU A 215 2.66 -7.10 13.41
N ALA A 216 2.63 -6.91 12.09
CA ALA A 216 1.39 -6.70 11.33
C ALA A 216 0.49 -7.95 11.36
N ILE A 217 1.08 -9.12 11.13
CA ILE A 217 0.41 -10.43 11.23
C ILE A 217 -0.19 -10.61 12.63
N LYS A 218 0.62 -10.41 13.67
CA LYS A 218 0.17 -10.50 15.06
C LYS A 218 -0.99 -9.56 15.33
N THR A 219 -0.90 -8.32 14.88
CA THR A 219 -1.96 -7.32 15.09
C THR A 219 -3.29 -7.78 14.50
N LEU A 220 -3.29 -8.35 13.30
CA LEU A 220 -4.52 -8.90 12.70
C LEU A 220 -4.98 -10.15 13.43
N ALA A 221 -4.08 -11.08 13.75
CA ALA A 221 -4.39 -12.34 14.43
C ALA A 221 -5.01 -12.12 15.81
N LEU A 222 -4.61 -11.09 16.55
CA LEU A 222 -5.25 -10.77 17.84
C LEU A 222 -6.69 -10.24 17.71
N SER A 223 -7.11 -9.84 16.51
CA SER A 223 -8.45 -9.29 16.24
C SER A 223 -9.37 -10.23 15.47
N ASP A 224 -8.83 -11.23 14.77
CA ASP A 224 -9.57 -12.15 13.91
C ASP A 224 -9.12 -13.60 14.17
N ALA A 225 -9.99 -14.38 14.80
CA ALA A 225 -9.70 -15.76 15.18
C ALA A 225 -9.45 -16.67 13.96
N GLY A 226 -10.16 -16.45 12.85
CA GLY A 226 -9.96 -17.23 11.62
C GLY A 226 -8.59 -16.95 11.00
N PHE A 227 -8.14 -15.70 11.03
CA PHE A 227 -6.79 -15.36 10.61
C PHE A 227 -5.73 -15.93 11.56
N ALA A 228 -6.00 -15.91 12.87
CA ALA A 228 -5.11 -16.50 13.87
C ALA A 228 -4.91 -18.01 13.67
N GLU A 229 -5.97 -18.77 13.37
CA GLU A 229 -5.90 -20.19 13.04
C GLU A 229 -5.05 -20.45 11.79
N LEU A 230 -5.21 -19.61 10.77
CA LEU A 230 -4.45 -19.70 9.52
C LEU A 230 -2.95 -19.50 9.74
N VAL A 231 -2.57 -18.47 10.51
CA VAL A 231 -1.19 -18.00 10.60
C VAL A 231 -0.37 -18.65 11.72
N THR A 232 -1.03 -19.20 12.74
CA THR A 232 -0.38 -19.95 13.84
C THR A 232 0.61 -21.01 13.34
N PRO A 233 0.26 -21.91 12.40
CA PRO A 233 1.23 -22.90 11.89
C PRO A 233 2.41 -22.24 11.16
N VAL A 234 2.20 -21.13 10.43
CA VAL A 234 3.28 -20.39 9.75
C VAL A 234 4.26 -19.80 10.75
N LEU A 235 3.75 -19.20 11.83
CA LEU A 235 4.60 -18.65 12.89
C LEU A 235 5.31 -19.76 13.68
N ALA A 236 4.69 -20.93 13.84
CA ALA A 236 5.27 -22.08 14.53
C ALA A 236 6.43 -22.74 13.75
N GLU A 237 6.53 -22.54 12.44
CA GLU A 237 7.67 -22.99 11.63
C GLU A 237 8.97 -22.24 11.97
N PHE A 238 8.90 -21.05 12.58
CA PHE A 238 10.08 -20.31 13.05
C PHE A 238 10.84 -21.00 14.19
N ARG A 239 10.34 -22.12 14.73
CA ARG A 239 11.04 -22.94 15.76
C ARG A 239 12.47 -23.31 15.38
N HIS A 240 12.79 -23.35 14.09
CA HIS A 240 14.12 -23.69 13.58
C HIS A 240 14.89 -22.51 12.99
N SER A 241 14.38 -21.28 13.10
CA SER A 241 15.08 -20.10 12.56
C SER A 241 16.35 -19.81 13.34
N LYS A 242 17.47 -19.68 12.64
CA LYS A 242 18.77 -19.29 13.21
C LYS A 242 18.83 -17.79 13.56
N ALA A 243 17.87 -16.99 13.10
CA ALA A 243 17.80 -15.56 13.39
C ALA A 243 17.10 -15.30 14.74
N LYS A 244 17.89 -15.13 15.81
CA LYS A 244 17.43 -14.97 17.20
C LYS A 244 16.28 -13.96 17.38
N ASN A 245 16.38 -12.80 16.72
CA ASN A 245 15.37 -11.74 16.87
C ASN A 245 14.03 -12.13 16.22
N GLU A 246 14.05 -12.74 15.02
CA GLU A 246 12.83 -13.14 14.32
C GLU A 246 12.09 -14.24 15.09
N TRP A 247 12.84 -15.21 15.64
CA TRP A 247 12.29 -16.25 16.51
C TRP A 247 11.57 -15.66 17.74
N GLN A 248 12.19 -14.71 18.44
CA GLN A 248 11.60 -14.08 19.63
C GLN A 248 10.27 -13.38 19.29
N HIS A 249 10.20 -12.67 18.17
CA HIS A 249 8.97 -12.00 17.74
C HIS A 249 7.86 -12.99 17.38
N CYS A 250 8.18 -14.10 16.70
CA CYS A 250 7.21 -15.15 16.39
C CYS A 250 6.69 -15.84 17.66
N VAL A 251 7.57 -16.20 18.60
CA VAL A 251 7.17 -16.82 19.88
C VAL A 251 6.29 -15.85 20.69
N ALA A 252 6.67 -14.58 20.79
CA ALA A 252 5.87 -13.57 21.48
C ALA A 252 4.47 -13.42 20.85
N ALA A 253 4.39 -13.40 19.52
CA ALA A 253 3.12 -13.37 18.80
C ALA A 253 2.25 -14.60 19.12
N LEU A 254 2.83 -15.80 19.07
CA LEU A 254 2.15 -17.06 19.39
C LEU A 254 1.60 -17.10 20.82
N VAL A 255 2.38 -16.64 21.81
CA VAL A 255 1.92 -16.53 23.22
C VAL A 255 0.71 -15.61 23.33
N GLN A 256 0.76 -14.44 22.68
CA GLN A 256 -0.33 -13.47 22.72
C GLN A 256 -1.58 -13.99 22.01
N ILE A 257 -1.42 -14.64 20.85
CA ILE A 257 -2.53 -15.28 20.12
C ILE A 257 -3.21 -16.34 21.00
N ARG A 258 -2.44 -17.22 21.65
CA ARG A 258 -3.01 -18.23 22.58
C ARG A 258 -3.79 -17.59 23.72
N ARG A 259 -3.31 -16.46 24.24
CA ARG A 259 -3.98 -15.73 25.33
C ARG A 259 -5.32 -15.15 24.89
N VAL A 260 -5.40 -14.58 23.69
CA VAL A 260 -6.63 -13.96 23.16
C VAL A 260 -7.60 -14.99 22.58
N HIS A 261 -7.07 -16.07 22.00
CA HIS A 261 -7.84 -17.15 21.38
C HIS A 261 -7.45 -18.51 21.99
N PRO A 262 -7.96 -18.86 23.19
CA PRO A 262 -7.56 -20.08 23.91
C PRO A 262 -7.87 -21.39 23.16
N ALA A 263 -8.84 -21.38 22.25
CA ALA A 263 -9.21 -22.53 21.42
C ALA A 263 -8.15 -22.87 20.35
N ILE A 264 -7.28 -21.92 19.98
CA ILE A 264 -6.26 -22.13 18.97
C ILE A 264 -5.07 -22.85 19.62
N ARG A 265 -4.78 -24.06 19.12
CA ARG A 265 -3.65 -24.85 19.60
C ARG A 265 -2.33 -24.21 19.16
N VAL A 266 -1.65 -23.58 20.11
CA VAL A 266 -0.32 -23.03 19.93
C VAL A 266 0.70 -23.92 20.63
N ASP A 267 1.58 -24.53 19.83
CA ASP A 267 2.71 -25.31 20.33
C ASP A 267 3.90 -24.37 20.61
N LEU A 268 4.03 -23.94 21.87
CA LEU A 268 5.13 -23.07 22.29
C LEU A 268 6.38 -23.91 22.56
N PRO A 269 7.57 -23.48 22.12
CA PRO A 269 8.80 -24.18 22.49
C PRO A 269 8.91 -24.18 24.02
N VAL A 270 9.00 -25.38 24.61
CA VAL A 270 9.42 -25.55 26.00
C VAL A 270 10.80 -24.90 26.11
N GLY A 271 10.95 -23.93 27.01
CA GLY A 271 12.13 -23.08 27.06
C GLY A 271 13.40 -23.89 26.92
N GLN A 272 14.21 -23.60 25.89
CA GLN A 272 15.61 -24.01 25.88
C GLN A 272 16.29 -23.23 27.00
N MET A 273 16.11 -23.69 28.24
CA MET A 273 16.97 -23.27 29.34
C MET A 273 18.37 -23.72 28.94
N ASN A 274 19.26 -22.75 28.74
CA ASN A 274 20.67 -23.04 28.53
C ASN A 274 21.16 -23.88 29.73
N VAL A 275 21.32 -25.20 29.54
CA VAL A 275 21.97 -26.12 30.49
C VAL A 275 23.49 -25.90 30.44
N ARG A 276 23.92 -24.64 30.49
CA ARG A 276 25.33 -24.22 30.61
C ARG A 276 25.45 -23.20 31.73
N ALA A 277 25.02 -23.60 32.91
CA ALA A 277 25.39 -22.95 34.17
C ALA A 277 25.03 -23.89 35.32
N ARG A 278 25.83 -24.94 35.52
CA ARG A 278 26.09 -25.61 36.82
C ARG A 278 26.94 -26.86 36.60
N THR A 279 28.23 -26.64 36.49
CA THR A 279 29.24 -27.53 37.05
C THR A 279 30.30 -26.61 37.63
N ALA A 280 30.15 -26.33 38.92
CA ALA A 280 31.25 -25.97 39.79
C ALA A 280 31.96 -27.26 40.19
#